data_AF-A0A6C1DPJ5-F1
#
_entry.id   AF-A0A6C1DPJ5-F1
#
_cell.length_a   1.000
_cell.length_b   1.000
_cell.length_c   1.000
_cell.angle_alpha   90.00
_cell.angle_beta   90.00
_cell.angle_gamma   90.00
#
_symmetry.space_group_name_H-M   'P 1'
#
loop_
_entity.id
_entity.type
_entity.pdbx_description
1 polymer ?
#
loop_
_entity_poly.entity_id
_entity_poly.type
_entity_poly.pdbx_seq_one_letter_code
_entity_poly.pdbx_strand_id
1 'polypeptide(L)'
;MHSASRRSSVAESGSLLSDNASSYQSSIFSAPSTVHTQLTNDSSFSEFPNHKLITRVSLDEALPKTFYDMYSPDILLADPSNILCNGRPKFTKRELLDWDLNDIRSLLIVEKLRPEWGNQLPEVITVGDNMPQFRLQLLPLYSSDETIIATLVHSDLYMEANLDYEFKLTSAKYTVATARKRHEHITGRNEAVMNLSKPEWRNIIENYLLNIAVEAQCRFDFKQRCSEYKKWKLQQSNLKRPDMPPPSIIPRKNSTETKSLLKKALLKNIQLKNPNNNLDELMMRSSAATNQQGKNKVSLSKEEKATIWSQCQAQVYQRLGLDWQPDSVS
;
A
#
# COMPACT_ATOMS: atom_id res chain seq x y z
N MET A 1 -59.73 -48.47 -8.09
CA MET A 1 -59.82 -49.71 -7.30
C MET A 1 -59.15 -49.47 -5.95
N HIS A 2 -59.92 -49.67 -4.87
CA HIS A 2 -59.61 -49.84 -3.43
C HIS A 2 -58.40 -49.10 -2.81
N SER A 3 -58.56 -48.18 -1.86
CA SER A 3 -59.11 -48.28 -0.48
C SER A 3 -58.24 -49.06 0.52
N ALA A 4 -57.50 -48.29 1.34
CA ALA A 4 -57.47 -48.27 2.81
C ALA A 4 -57.13 -49.49 3.70
N SER A 5 -56.47 -49.13 4.83
CA SER A 5 -56.57 -49.68 6.20
C SER A 5 -55.66 -50.86 6.58
N ARG A 6 -54.70 -50.70 7.54
CA ARG A 6 -54.79 -50.84 9.03
C ARG A 6 -53.86 -52.03 9.40
N ARG A 7 -53.18 -52.19 10.55
CA ARG A 7 -53.16 -51.61 11.91
C ARG A 7 -51.91 -52.17 12.64
N SER A 8 -51.42 -51.44 13.65
CA SER A 8 -50.88 -51.79 15.01
C SER A 8 -50.21 -53.17 15.26
N SER A 9 -49.30 -53.40 16.22
CA SER A 9 -49.06 -52.86 17.57
C SER A 9 -47.87 -53.61 18.22
N VAL A 10 -47.08 -52.90 19.04
CA VAL A 10 -46.63 -53.19 20.43
C VAL A 10 -45.88 -54.50 20.78
N ALA A 11 -44.67 -54.33 21.35
CA ALA A 11 -44.18 -54.83 22.66
C ALA A 11 -42.62 -54.81 22.66
N GLU A 12 -41.95 -53.87 23.34
CA GLU A 12 -41.51 -53.93 24.76
C GLU A 12 -40.68 -55.16 25.15
N SER A 13 -39.40 -54.91 25.50
CA SER A 13 -38.66 -55.59 26.56
C SER A 13 -37.48 -54.72 26.98
N GLY A 14 -37.58 -54.14 28.17
CA GLY A 14 -36.51 -53.40 28.84
C GLY A 14 -35.66 -54.30 29.73
N SER A 15 -34.46 -53.82 30.04
CA SER A 15 -33.59 -54.19 31.18
C SER A 15 -32.44 -53.17 31.17
N LEU A 16 -32.41 -52.08 31.94
CA LEU A 16 -32.24 -51.92 33.39
C LEU A 16 -30.92 -52.47 33.96
N LEU A 17 -30.20 -51.54 34.60
CA LEU A 17 -29.13 -51.66 35.60
C LEU A 17 -27.68 -51.72 35.08
N SER A 18 -27.07 -50.51 35.02
CA SER A 18 -25.63 -50.32 35.14
C SER A 18 -25.28 -50.35 36.62
N ASP A 19 -24.70 -51.46 37.07
CA ASP A 19 -24.18 -51.59 38.42
C ASP A 19 -22.79 -50.98 38.56
N ASN A 20 -22.68 -50.31 39.70
CA ASN A 20 -21.54 -49.62 40.25
C ASN A 20 -20.52 -50.65 40.77
N ALA A 21 -19.25 -50.57 40.35
CA ALA A 21 -18.17 -51.31 41.00
C ALA A 21 -16.88 -50.49 41.05
N SER A 22 -16.74 -49.73 42.14
CA SER A 22 -15.47 -49.21 42.62
C SER A 22 -14.66 -50.33 43.29
N SER A 23 -13.41 -50.53 42.91
CA SER A 23 -12.41 -51.07 43.84
C SER A 23 -10.98 -50.64 43.48
N TYR A 24 -10.47 -49.74 44.32
CA TYR A 24 -9.12 -49.71 44.87
C TYR A 24 -7.92 -49.86 43.93
N GLN A 25 -7.34 -48.71 43.55
CA GLN A 25 -5.91 -48.46 43.72
C GLN A 25 -5.64 -46.94 43.87
N SER A 26 -5.29 -46.56 45.11
CA SER A 26 -4.46 -45.44 45.59
C SER A 26 -3.39 -44.96 44.58
N SER A 27 -2.82 -43.74 44.51
CA SER A 27 -2.73 -42.50 45.31
C SER A 27 -1.86 -41.53 44.42
N ILE A 28 -1.90 -40.18 44.46
CA ILE A 28 -0.93 -39.35 45.23
C ILE A 28 -1.22 -37.82 45.17
N PHE A 29 -2.20 -37.30 44.41
CA PHE A 29 -2.46 -35.84 44.35
C PHE A 29 -3.83 -35.47 44.92
N SER A 30 -3.98 -35.47 46.24
CA SER A 30 -5.10 -34.83 46.93
C SER A 30 -4.71 -34.49 48.36
N ALA A 31 -4.10 -33.32 48.54
CA ALA A 31 -4.00 -32.67 49.85
C ALA A 31 -4.76 -31.33 49.77
N PRO A 32 -5.86 -31.14 50.51
CA PRO A 32 -6.34 -29.81 50.84
C PRO A 32 -5.52 -29.30 52.02
N SER A 33 -4.47 -28.53 51.75
CA SER A 33 -3.78 -27.80 52.82
C SER A 33 -4.68 -26.65 53.28
N THR A 34 -5.24 -26.81 54.47
CA THR A 34 -5.87 -25.77 55.25
C THR A 34 -4.80 -24.80 55.73
N VAL A 35 -4.73 -23.62 55.10
CA VAL A 35 -3.93 -22.50 55.62
C VAL A 35 -4.88 -21.54 56.33
N HIS A 36 -4.67 -21.45 57.64
CA HIS A 36 -5.32 -20.51 58.54
C HIS A 36 -4.95 -19.08 58.15
N THR A 37 -5.94 -18.21 58.05
CA THR A 37 -5.80 -16.77 57.82
C THR A 37 -5.18 -16.09 59.03
N GLN A 38 -3.98 -15.54 58.86
CA GLN A 38 -3.48 -14.45 59.71
C GLN A 38 -3.37 -13.19 58.85
N LEU A 39 -4.19 -12.20 59.24
CA LEU A 39 -4.18 -10.85 58.69
C LEU A 39 -2.88 -10.15 59.09
N THR A 40 -2.00 -9.95 58.13
CA THR A 40 -0.98 -8.90 58.17
C THR A 40 -1.19 -8.02 56.95
N ASN A 41 -1.62 -6.78 57.20
CA ASN A 41 -1.61 -5.70 56.22
C ASN A 41 -0.17 -5.45 55.79
N ASP A 42 0.23 -6.06 54.69
CA ASP A 42 1.35 -5.57 53.90
C ASP A 42 0.98 -5.71 52.43
N SER A 43 0.93 -4.58 51.74
CA SER A 43 0.59 -4.46 50.33
C SER A 43 1.73 -4.99 49.47
N SER A 44 1.87 -6.31 49.42
CA SER A 44 2.73 -7.00 48.46
C SER A 44 2.01 -7.08 47.12
N PHE A 45 2.26 -6.09 46.26
CA PHE A 45 2.11 -6.26 44.82
C PHE A 45 2.82 -7.56 44.44
N SER A 46 2.06 -8.49 43.90
CA SER A 46 2.54 -9.73 43.33
C SER A 46 3.74 -9.46 42.42
N GLU A 47 4.89 -10.00 42.77
CA GLU A 47 6.06 -10.17 41.90
C GLU A 47 5.65 -11.01 40.68
N PHE A 48 5.13 -10.35 39.65
CA PHE A 48 5.36 -10.83 38.29
C PHE A 48 6.86 -10.71 38.04
N PRO A 49 7.50 -11.68 37.35
CA PRO A 49 8.89 -11.53 36.96
C PRO A 49 9.02 -10.18 36.25
N ASN A 50 10.05 -9.39 36.58
CA ASN A 50 10.41 -8.18 35.86
C ASN A 50 10.70 -8.52 34.39
N HIS A 51 9.65 -8.77 33.60
CA HIS A 51 9.73 -8.92 32.16
C HIS A 51 10.04 -7.53 31.65
N LYS A 52 11.34 -7.29 31.38
CA LYS A 52 11.81 -6.07 30.76
C LYS A 52 11.00 -5.84 29.49
N LEU A 53 10.17 -4.80 29.52
CA LEU A 53 9.34 -4.42 28.38
C LEU A 53 10.25 -4.11 27.18
N ILE A 54 9.91 -4.68 26.04
CA ILE A 54 10.64 -4.45 24.79
C ILE A 54 10.06 -3.19 24.15
N THR A 55 10.76 -2.07 24.29
CA THR A 55 10.39 -0.78 23.69
C THR A 55 11.05 -0.54 22.34
N ARG A 56 12.06 -1.34 22.00
CA ARG A 56 12.80 -1.25 20.75
C ARG A 56 13.14 -2.62 20.22
N VAL A 57 13.05 -2.80 18.91
CA VAL A 57 13.36 -4.04 18.20
C VAL A 57 14.19 -3.74 16.97
N SER A 58 15.07 -4.66 16.57
CA SER A 58 15.69 -4.58 15.25
C SER A 58 14.67 -4.87 14.15
N LEU A 59 14.94 -4.43 12.92
CA LEU A 59 14.10 -4.76 11.77
C LEU A 59 13.95 -6.29 11.59
N ASP A 60 15.04 -7.05 11.76
CA ASP A 60 14.99 -8.50 11.62
C ASP A 60 14.04 -9.14 12.65
N GLU A 61 14.09 -8.73 13.91
CA GLU A 61 13.20 -9.22 14.97
C GLU A 61 11.73 -8.83 14.74
N ALA A 62 11.49 -7.67 14.14
CA ALA A 62 10.14 -7.19 13.83
C ALA A 62 9.47 -7.97 12.70
N LEU A 63 10.26 -8.53 11.76
CA LEU A 63 9.73 -9.19 10.58
C LEU A 63 9.20 -10.61 10.87
N PRO A 64 8.11 -11.03 10.20
CA PRO A 64 7.62 -12.40 10.27
C PRO A 64 8.69 -13.40 9.85
N LYS A 65 8.83 -14.48 10.63
CA LYS A 65 9.78 -15.58 10.33
C LYS A 65 9.14 -16.72 9.55
N THR A 66 7.80 -16.78 9.54
CA THR A 66 7.00 -17.78 8.84
C THR A 66 5.81 -17.12 8.17
N PHE A 67 5.28 -17.76 7.13
CA PHE A 67 4.20 -17.22 6.30
C PHE A 67 3.03 -18.19 6.11
N TYR A 68 3.04 -19.35 6.78
CA TYR A 68 2.04 -20.41 6.62
C TYR A 68 0.62 -20.00 7.02
N ASP A 69 0.49 -19.00 7.89
CA ASP A 69 -0.77 -18.46 8.37
C ASP A 69 -1.24 -17.23 7.57
N MET A 70 -0.39 -16.69 6.69
CA MET A 70 -0.69 -15.50 5.87
C MET A 70 -1.27 -15.85 4.50
N TYR A 71 -1.15 -17.10 4.06
CA TYR A 71 -1.62 -17.56 2.76
C TYR A 71 -2.40 -18.87 2.94
N SER A 72 -3.35 -19.14 2.04
CA SER A 72 -4.08 -20.41 2.08
C SER A 72 -3.13 -21.59 1.79
N PRO A 73 -3.42 -22.80 2.33
CA PRO A 73 -2.63 -23.99 2.03
C PRO A 73 -2.51 -24.25 0.53
N ASP A 74 -3.56 -23.98 -0.24
CA ASP A 74 -3.55 -24.16 -1.70
C ASP A 74 -2.47 -23.30 -2.37
N ILE A 75 -2.27 -22.06 -1.92
CA ILE A 75 -1.23 -21.18 -2.45
C ILE A 75 0.17 -21.73 -2.13
N LEU A 76 0.34 -22.29 -0.93
CA LEU A 76 1.65 -22.73 -0.44
C LEU A 76 2.05 -24.14 -0.89
N LEU A 77 1.06 -25.02 -1.07
CA LEU A 77 1.24 -26.44 -1.32
C LEU A 77 1.00 -26.85 -2.78
N ALA A 78 0.35 -26.00 -3.59
CA ALA A 78 0.05 -26.36 -4.98
C ALA A 78 1.30 -26.63 -5.82
N ASP A 79 2.39 -25.87 -5.59
CA ASP A 79 3.65 -26.09 -6.28
C ASP A 79 4.83 -25.58 -5.42
N PRO A 80 5.74 -26.45 -4.97
CA PRO A 80 6.96 -26.04 -4.26
C PRO A 80 7.82 -25.05 -5.06
N SER A 81 7.72 -25.08 -6.40
CA SER A 81 8.41 -24.12 -7.26
C SER A 81 7.84 -22.71 -7.13
N ASN A 82 6.62 -22.53 -6.61
CA ASN A 82 5.99 -21.22 -6.43
C ASN A 82 6.35 -20.53 -5.11
N ILE A 83 7.31 -21.06 -4.34
CA ILE A 83 7.79 -20.48 -3.09
C ILE A 83 9.21 -19.92 -3.25
N LEU A 84 9.43 -18.75 -2.69
CA LEU A 84 10.73 -18.09 -2.59
C LEU A 84 11.56 -18.69 -1.45
N CYS A 85 12.87 -18.49 -1.48
CA CYS A 85 13.77 -18.99 -0.43
C CYS A 85 13.45 -18.45 0.98
N ASN A 86 12.77 -17.31 1.08
CA ASN A 86 12.29 -16.73 2.34
C ASN A 86 10.95 -17.32 2.80
N GLY A 87 10.38 -18.30 2.10
CA GLY A 87 9.11 -18.95 2.44
C GLY A 87 7.85 -18.23 1.94
N ARG A 88 7.97 -17.13 1.17
CA ARG A 88 6.82 -16.41 0.61
C ARG A 88 6.45 -16.89 -0.80
N PRO A 89 5.18 -16.76 -1.22
CA PRO A 89 4.78 -17.04 -2.59
C PRO A 89 5.50 -16.15 -3.62
N LYS A 90 5.87 -16.70 -4.77
CA LYS A 90 6.57 -15.96 -5.84
C LYS A 90 5.80 -14.73 -6.34
N PHE A 91 4.47 -14.77 -6.34
CA PHE A 91 3.64 -13.64 -6.80
C PHE A 91 3.80 -12.38 -5.94
N THR A 92 4.35 -12.50 -4.72
CA THR A 92 4.58 -11.35 -3.84
C THR A 92 5.81 -10.56 -4.25
N LYS A 93 6.65 -11.09 -5.14
CA LYS A 93 7.77 -10.35 -5.75
C LYS A 93 7.31 -9.70 -7.04
N ARG A 94 7.51 -8.39 -7.18
CA ARG A 94 7.13 -7.63 -8.37
C ARG A 94 8.26 -6.72 -8.81
N GLU A 95 8.40 -6.54 -10.12
CA GLU A 95 9.30 -5.56 -10.72
C GLU A 95 8.62 -4.18 -10.79
N LEU A 96 8.46 -3.57 -9.61
CA LEU A 96 7.91 -2.23 -9.43
C LEU A 96 8.91 -1.37 -8.67
N LEU A 97 8.88 -0.07 -8.94
CA LEU A 97 9.71 0.92 -8.26
C LEU A 97 9.60 0.76 -6.73
N ASP A 98 10.73 0.65 -6.05
CA ASP A 98 10.82 0.52 -4.58
C ASP A 98 9.93 -0.57 -3.96
N TRP A 99 9.64 -1.64 -4.73
CA TRP A 99 8.76 -2.72 -4.28
C TRP A 99 9.28 -3.41 -3.03
N ASP A 100 10.54 -3.86 -3.04
CA ASP A 100 11.10 -4.64 -1.92
C ASP A 100 11.09 -3.84 -0.60
N LEU A 101 11.35 -2.53 -0.66
CA LEU A 101 11.26 -1.64 0.51
C LEU A 101 9.84 -1.59 1.08
N ASN A 102 8.85 -1.39 0.21
CA ASN A 102 7.46 -1.22 0.63
C ASN A 102 6.77 -2.55 0.96
N ASP A 103 7.23 -3.64 0.36
CA ASP A 103 6.89 -4.99 0.75
C ASP A 103 7.35 -5.28 2.18
N ILE A 104 8.59 -4.91 2.55
CA ILE A 104 9.05 -4.98 3.96
C ILE A 104 8.17 -4.13 4.88
N ARG A 105 7.84 -2.89 4.51
CA ARG A 105 6.93 -2.05 5.32
C ARG A 105 5.56 -2.68 5.49
N SER A 106 5.04 -3.36 4.47
CA SER A 106 3.75 -4.07 4.56
C SER A 106 3.79 -5.21 5.58
N LEU A 107 4.95 -5.85 5.77
CA LEU A 107 5.16 -6.89 6.79
C LEU A 107 5.18 -6.35 8.22
N LEU A 108 5.34 -5.03 8.40
CA LEU A 108 5.34 -4.37 9.71
C LEU A 108 3.96 -3.89 10.14
N ILE A 109 2.94 -4.07 9.29
CA ILE A 109 1.56 -4.02 9.73
C ILE A 109 1.29 -5.37 10.41
N VAL A 110 0.96 -5.37 11.69
CA VAL A 110 0.80 -6.58 12.53
C VAL A 110 -0.62 -6.72 13.04
N GLU A 111 -1.08 -7.96 13.23
CA GLU A 111 -2.47 -8.23 13.61
C GLU A 111 -2.75 -8.06 15.11
N LYS A 112 -1.71 -8.18 15.95
CA LYS A 112 -1.84 -8.11 17.41
C LYS A 112 -0.58 -7.56 18.06
N LEU A 113 -0.76 -6.89 19.20
CA LEU A 113 0.34 -6.55 20.08
C LEU A 113 0.88 -7.81 20.75
N ARG A 114 2.20 -7.92 20.82
CA ARG A 114 2.82 -9.00 21.59
C ARG A 114 2.86 -8.62 23.07
N PRO A 115 2.61 -9.56 24.01
CA PRO A 115 2.60 -9.28 25.43
C PRO A 115 3.90 -8.59 25.92
N GLU A 116 5.03 -9.00 25.38
CA GLU A 116 6.35 -8.45 25.71
C GLU A 116 6.56 -6.98 25.33
N TRP A 117 5.67 -6.38 24.52
CA TRP A 117 5.75 -4.97 24.10
C TRP A 117 5.02 -4.00 25.05
N GLY A 118 4.40 -4.49 26.13
CA GLY A 118 3.82 -3.62 27.16
C GLY A 118 2.68 -2.72 26.67
N ASN A 119 1.80 -3.26 25.83
CA ASN A 119 0.66 -2.56 25.22
C ASN A 119 1.02 -1.39 24.29
N GLN A 120 2.27 -1.31 23.84
CA GLN A 120 2.72 -0.31 22.87
C GLN A 120 3.46 -1.00 21.71
N LEU A 121 3.49 -0.39 20.53
CA LEU A 121 4.35 -0.87 19.43
C LEU A 121 5.79 -0.40 19.68
N PRO A 122 6.80 -1.28 19.64
CA PRO A 122 8.18 -0.88 19.81
C PRO A 122 8.68 -0.06 18.62
N GLU A 123 9.69 0.77 18.86
CA GLU A 123 10.43 1.47 17.82
C GLU A 123 11.31 0.47 17.04
N VAL A 124 11.23 0.51 15.71
CA VAL A 124 12.08 -0.33 14.85
C VAL A 124 13.42 0.39 14.62
N ILE A 125 14.50 -0.17 15.15
CA ILE A 125 15.86 0.36 14.97
C ILE A 125 16.46 -0.20 13.69
N THR A 126 16.97 0.69 12.84
CA THR A 126 17.88 0.36 11.73
C THR A 126 19.29 0.85 12.04
N VAL A 127 20.29 0.05 11.67
CA VAL A 127 21.71 0.39 11.88
C VAL A 127 22.26 0.97 10.58
N GLY A 128 22.70 2.22 10.59
CA GLY A 128 23.36 2.88 9.46
C GLY A 128 22.77 4.25 9.13
N ASP A 129 23.65 5.19 8.77
CA ASP A 129 23.25 6.52 8.29
C ASP A 129 22.50 6.39 6.95
N ASN A 130 21.41 7.16 6.78
CA ASN A 130 20.53 7.15 5.59
C ASN A 130 19.72 5.85 5.34
N MET A 131 19.51 5.01 6.34
CA MET A 131 18.60 3.88 6.19
C MET A 131 17.13 4.30 6.10
N PRO A 132 16.29 3.61 5.30
CA PRO A 132 14.86 3.88 5.25
C PRO A 132 14.20 3.77 6.63
N GLN A 133 13.16 4.59 6.85
CA GLN A 133 12.37 4.53 8.06
C GLN A 133 11.40 3.34 8.01
N PHE A 134 11.36 2.60 9.12
CA PHE A 134 10.45 1.49 9.35
C PHE A 134 9.65 1.72 10.64
N ARG A 135 8.37 1.34 10.62
CA ARG A 135 7.47 1.52 11.75
C ARG A 135 6.48 0.37 11.79
N LEU A 136 6.29 -0.18 12.99
CA LEU A 136 5.22 -1.12 13.25
C LEU A 136 3.87 -0.40 13.28
N GLN A 137 2.84 -1.03 12.72
CA GLN A 137 1.47 -0.53 12.73
C GLN A 137 0.54 -1.66 13.12
N LEU A 138 -0.48 -1.37 13.93
CA LEU A 138 -1.43 -2.39 14.38
C LEU A 138 -2.69 -2.33 13.49
N LEU A 139 -3.03 -3.45 12.86
CA LEU A 139 -4.31 -3.65 12.19
C LEU A 139 -4.96 -4.94 12.71
N PRO A 140 -5.86 -4.88 13.69
CA PRO A 140 -6.51 -6.07 14.24
C PRO A 140 -7.32 -6.84 13.20
N LEU A 141 -7.41 -8.16 13.38
CA LEU A 141 -8.26 -9.01 12.53
C LEU A 141 -9.75 -8.69 12.65
N TYR A 142 -10.17 -8.13 13.79
CA TYR A 142 -11.51 -7.59 14.02
C TYR A 142 -11.46 -6.07 13.79
N SER A 143 -11.81 -5.61 12.59
CA SER A 143 -11.72 -4.18 12.26
C SER A 143 -12.92 -3.70 11.44
N SER A 144 -13.34 -2.46 11.70
CA SER A 144 -14.28 -1.74 10.83
C SER A 144 -13.61 -1.34 9.52
N ASP A 145 -14.41 -1.03 8.50
CA ASP A 145 -13.87 -0.50 7.24
C ASP A 145 -13.08 0.77 7.47
N GLU A 146 -13.59 1.67 8.29
CA GLU A 146 -12.96 2.94 8.63
C GLU A 146 -11.60 2.72 9.28
N THR A 147 -11.48 1.75 10.19
CA THR A 147 -10.22 1.40 10.84
C THR A 147 -9.21 0.86 9.83
N ILE A 148 -9.63 -0.05 8.93
CA ILE A 148 -8.75 -0.62 7.91
C ILE A 148 -8.29 0.47 6.95
N ILE A 149 -9.22 1.27 6.42
CA ILE A 149 -8.94 2.38 5.50
C ILE A 149 -7.98 3.37 6.16
N ALA A 150 -8.26 3.81 7.38
CA ALA A 150 -7.41 4.75 8.09
C ALA A 150 -6.00 4.19 8.28
N THR A 151 -5.87 2.91 8.64
CA THR A 151 -4.55 2.27 8.81
C THR A 151 -3.78 2.23 7.50
N LEU A 152 -4.40 1.83 6.40
CA LEU A 152 -3.76 1.77 5.09
C LEU A 152 -3.33 3.16 4.58
N VAL A 153 -4.20 4.16 4.70
CA VAL A 153 -3.92 5.53 4.20
C VAL A 153 -2.79 6.21 4.97
N HIS A 154 -2.74 6.03 6.29
CA HIS A 154 -1.70 6.58 7.17
C HIS A 154 -0.48 5.68 7.32
N SER A 155 -0.40 4.62 6.50
CA SER A 155 0.77 3.76 6.47
C SER A 155 1.97 4.44 5.81
N ASP A 156 3.17 3.93 6.09
CA ASP A 156 4.41 4.45 5.49
C ASP A 156 4.67 3.83 4.11
N LEU A 157 3.69 3.10 3.57
CA LEU A 157 3.79 2.49 2.26
C LEU A 157 3.89 3.57 1.18
N TYR A 158 4.92 3.44 0.35
CA TYR A 158 5.27 4.34 -0.75
C TYR A 158 5.37 5.81 -0.33
N MET A 159 5.88 6.08 0.87
CA MET A 159 6.02 7.46 1.35
C MET A 159 6.97 8.29 0.48
N GLU A 160 7.99 7.68 -0.12
CA GLU A 160 8.96 8.32 -1.02
C GLU A 160 8.32 8.80 -2.33
N ALA A 161 7.27 8.11 -2.78
CA ALA A 161 6.55 8.46 -4.00
C ALA A 161 5.64 9.69 -3.81
N ASN A 162 5.45 10.16 -2.56
CA ASN A 162 4.62 11.31 -2.22
C ASN A 162 3.26 11.28 -2.93
N LEU A 163 2.59 10.13 -2.83
CA LEU A 163 1.26 9.94 -3.41
C LEU A 163 0.23 10.81 -2.69
N ASP A 164 -0.70 11.34 -3.46
CA ASP A 164 -1.74 12.23 -2.94
C ASP A 164 -2.67 11.51 -1.95
N TYR A 165 -3.11 12.21 -0.91
CA TYR A 165 -3.97 11.67 0.13
C TYR A 165 -5.29 11.15 -0.44
N GLU A 166 -5.91 11.91 -1.35
CA GLU A 166 -7.18 11.51 -1.98
C GLU A 166 -7.03 10.23 -2.82
N PHE A 167 -5.89 10.08 -3.51
CA PHE A 167 -5.57 8.84 -4.21
C PHE A 167 -5.44 7.66 -3.24
N LYS A 168 -4.66 7.83 -2.16
CA LYS A 168 -4.49 6.81 -1.11
C LYS A 168 -5.84 6.40 -0.52
N LEU A 169 -6.69 7.38 -0.21
CA LEU A 169 -8.01 7.18 0.36
C LEU A 169 -8.94 6.41 -0.59
N THR A 170 -8.97 6.80 -1.86
CA THR A 170 -9.80 6.15 -2.88
C THR A 170 -9.35 4.71 -3.11
N SER A 171 -8.03 4.48 -3.22
CA SER A 171 -7.46 3.14 -3.37
C SER A 171 -7.75 2.24 -2.15
N ALA A 172 -7.66 2.77 -0.94
CA ALA A 172 -7.98 2.05 0.29
C ALA A 172 -9.46 1.68 0.34
N LYS A 173 -10.36 2.63 0.07
CA LYS A 173 -11.82 2.40 0.02
C LYS A 173 -12.18 1.30 -0.99
N TYR A 174 -11.63 1.36 -2.19
CA TYR A 174 -11.88 0.35 -3.22
C TYR A 174 -11.38 -1.04 -2.79
N THR A 175 -10.17 -1.10 -2.21
CA THR A 175 -9.56 -2.34 -1.73
C THR A 175 -10.41 -2.98 -0.63
N VAL A 176 -10.83 -2.17 0.35
CA VAL A 176 -11.65 -2.63 1.49
C VAL A 176 -13.06 -3.02 1.04
N ALA A 177 -13.70 -2.25 0.17
CA ALA A 177 -15.02 -2.60 -0.37
C ALA A 177 -15.00 -3.94 -1.15
N THR A 178 -13.94 -4.18 -1.92
CA THR A 178 -13.76 -5.45 -2.64
C THR A 178 -13.54 -6.61 -1.68
N ALA A 179 -12.72 -6.40 -0.64
CA ALA A 179 -12.50 -7.40 0.39
C ALA A 179 -13.77 -7.71 1.19
N ARG A 180 -14.57 -6.69 1.54
CA ARG A 180 -15.86 -6.84 2.21
C ARG A 180 -16.83 -7.70 1.40
N LYS A 181 -17.01 -7.41 0.12
CA LYS A 181 -17.86 -8.23 -0.77
C LYS A 181 -17.42 -9.69 -0.78
N ARG A 182 -16.11 -9.95 -0.80
CA ARG A 182 -15.57 -11.31 -0.75
C ARG A 182 -15.80 -11.96 0.61
N HIS A 183 -15.57 -11.23 1.69
CA HIS A 183 -15.78 -11.70 3.06
C HIS A 183 -17.25 -12.08 3.28
N GLU A 184 -18.18 -11.22 2.90
CA GLU A 184 -19.62 -11.48 2.95
C GLU A 184 -20.02 -12.71 2.14
N HIS A 185 -19.38 -12.94 0.98
CA HIS A 185 -19.62 -14.13 0.17
C HIS A 185 -19.14 -15.42 0.86
N ILE A 186 -18.01 -15.36 1.57
CA ILE A 186 -17.43 -16.51 2.29
C ILE A 186 -18.21 -16.81 3.57
N THR A 187 -18.56 -15.79 4.36
CA THR A 187 -19.22 -15.96 5.66
C THR A 187 -20.74 -16.04 5.56
N GLY A 188 -21.33 -15.53 4.47
CA GLY A 188 -22.77 -15.39 4.31
C GLY A 188 -23.40 -14.31 5.20
N ARG A 189 -22.59 -13.41 5.79
CA ARG A 189 -23.04 -12.40 6.76
C ARG A 189 -22.57 -11.02 6.36
N ASN A 190 -23.45 -10.03 6.56
CA ASN A 190 -23.09 -8.61 6.49
C ASN A 190 -22.84 -8.10 7.92
N GLU A 191 -21.56 -8.02 8.29
CA GLU A 191 -21.12 -7.60 9.63
C GLU A 191 -20.51 -6.19 9.54
N ALA A 192 -20.87 -5.29 10.46
CA ALA A 192 -20.31 -3.93 10.48
C ALA A 192 -18.78 -3.94 10.68
N VAL A 193 -18.30 -4.84 11.54
CA VAL A 193 -16.88 -5.11 11.79
C VAL A 193 -16.56 -6.44 11.12
N MET A 194 -15.56 -6.46 10.24
CA MET A 194 -15.13 -7.71 9.59
C MET A 194 -14.27 -8.52 10.57
N ASN A 195 -14.59 -9.82 10.68
CA ASN A 195 -13.79 -10.79 11.43
C ASN A 195 -12.90 -11.55 10.44
N LEU A 196 -11.78 -10.92 10.07
CA LEU A 196 -10.92 -11.41 9.00
C LEU A 196 -10.10 -12.62 9.44
N SER A 197 -10.01 -13.63 8.59
CA SER A 197 -8.91 -14.59 8.68
C SER A 197 -7.58 -13.89 8.34
N LYS A 198 -6.46 -14.44 8.82
CA LYS A 198 -5.14 -13.86 8.53
C LYS A 198 -4.80 -13.82 7.02
N PRO A 199 -5.20 -14.81 6.19
CA PRO A 199 -5.09 -14.69 4.74
C PRO A 199 -5.94 -13.56 4.13
N GLU A 200 -7.18 -13.34 4.58
CA GLU A 200 -8.01 -12.22 4.12
C GLU A 200 -7.39 -10.86 4.49
N TRP A 201 -6.96 -10.73 5.75
CA TRP A 201 -6.26 -9.55 6.26
C TRP A 201 -4.99 -9.26 5.46
N ARG A 202 -4.19 -10.29 5.19
CA ARG A 202 -2.97 -10.15 4.40
C ARG A 202 -3.28 -9.71 2.97
N ASN A 203 -4.30 -10.31 2.36
CA ASN A 203 -4.71 -9.99 1.00
C ASN A 203 -5.16 -8.53 0.85
N ILE A 204 -5.82 -7.95 1.86
CA ILE A 204 -6.18 -6.53 1.88
C ILE A 204 -4.93 -5.65 1.80
N ILE A 205 -3.93 -5.92 2.65
CA ILE A 205 -2.69 -5.15 2.71
C ILE A 205 -1.92 -5.27 1.38
N GLU A 206 -1.79 -6.49 0.83
CA GLU A 206 -1.06 -6.72 -0.42
C GLU A 206 -1.75 -6.09 -1.64
N ASN A 207 -3.08 -6.12 -1.71
CA ASN A 207 -3.81 -5.47 -2.80
C ASN A 207 -3.67 -3.95 -2.72
N TYR A 208 -3.74 -3.38 -1.50
CA TYR A 208 -3.50 -1.96 -1.31
C TYR A 208 -2.07 -1.58 -1.73
N LEU A 209 -1.07 -2.33 -1.26
CA LEU A 209 0.33 -2.17 -1.65
C LEU A 209 0.51 -2.21 -3.17
N LEU A 210 -0.11 -3.18 -3.85
CA LEU A 210 -0.04 -3.30 -5.30
C LEU A 210 -0.62 -2.07 -6.00
N ASN A 211 -1.79 -1.59 -5.57
CA ASN A 211 -2.43 -0.43 -6.18
C ASN A 211 -1.59 0.84 -6.06
N ILE A 212 -1.04 1.12 -4.88
CA ILE A 212 -0.18 2.29 -4.68
C ILE A 212 1.17 2.16 -5.41
N ALA A 213 1.71 0.95 -5.51
CA ALA A 213 2.94 0.67 -6.27
C ALA A 213 2.76 0.92 -7.77
N VAL A 214 1.63 0.47 -8.32
CA VAL A 214 1.27 0.71 -9.73
C VAL A 214 1.18 2.21 -10.00
N GLU A 215 0.51 2.97 -9.13
CA GLU A 215 0.43 4.43 -9.28
C GLU A 215 1.81 5.10 -9.20
N ALA A 216 2.63 4.73 -8.22
CA ALA A 216 3.99 5.26 -8.08
C ALA A 216 4.82 5.00 -9.35
N GLN A 217 4.76 3.77 -9.89
CA GLN A 217 5.40 3.40 -11.15
C GLN A 217 4.86 4.24 -12.33
N CYS A 218 3.54 4.37 -12.45
CA CYS A 218 2.91 5.14 -13.52
C CYS A 218 3.36 6.61 -13.50
N ARG A 219 3.42 7.23 -12.32
CA ARG A 219 3.91 8.62 -12.15
C ARG A 219 5.38 8.76 -12.54
N PHE A 220 6.21 7.80 -12.13
CA PHE A 220 7.63 7.78 -12.48
C PHE A 220 7.81 7.68 -14.00
N ASP A 221 7.18 6.68 -14.62
CA ASP A 221 7.27 6.43 -16.07
C ASP A 221 6.70 7.62 -16.86
N PHE A 222 5.59 8.19 -16.42
CA PHE A 222 4.99 9.37 -17.03
C PHE A 222 5.93 10.58 -17.03
N LYS A 223 6.60 10.85 -15.91
CA LYS A 223 7.58 11.94 -15.80
C LYS A 223 8.76 11.72 -16.74
N GLN A 224 9.26 10.49 -16.81
CA GLN A 224 10.34 10.11 -17.72
C GLN A 224 9.91 10.30 -19.18
N ARG A 225 8.78 9.72 -19.58
CA ARG A 225 8.24 9.78 -20.96
C ARG A 225 7.91 11.21 -21.38
N CYS A 226 7.35 12.03 -20.50
CA CYS A 226 7.15 13.45 -20.77
C CYS A 226 8.47 14.17 -21.05
N SER A 227 9.54 13.83 -20.32
CA SER A 227 10.86 14.44 -20.50
C SER A 227 11.50 14.01 -21.81
N GLU A 228 11.39 12.73 -22.17
CA GLU A 228 11.85 12.17 -23.45
C GLU A 228 11.08 12.79 -24.63
N TYR A 229 9.76 12.88 -24.54
CA TYR A 229 8.92 13.45 -25.59
C TYR A 229 9.24 14.94 -25.83
N LYS A 230 9.49 15.72 -24.76
CA LYS A 230 9.96 17.12 -24.89
C LYS A 230 11.30 17.21 -25.61
N LYS A 231 12.25 16.33 -25.31
CA LYS A 231 13.56 16.27 -26.00
C LYS A 231 13.38 15.95 -27.48
N TRP A 232 12.55 14.97 -27.80
CA TRP A 232 12.23 14.60 -29.19
C TRP A 232 11.58 15.76 -29.96
N LYS A 233 10.59 16.43 -29.37
CA LYS A 233 9.90 17.58 -29.99
C LYS A 233 10.83 18.77 -30.22
N LEU A 234 11.80 18.99 -29.33
CA LEU A 234 12.84 20.00 -29.53
C LEU A 234 13.77 19.65 -30.71
N GLN A 235 14.22 18.39 -30.81
CA GLN A 235 15.03 17.92 -31.94
C GLN A 235 14.29 18.07 -33.28
N GLN A 236 13.01 17.71 -33.32
CA GLN A 236 12.14 17.91 -34.49
C GLN A 236 11.98 19.38 -34.87
N SER A 237 11.88 20.28 -33.88
CA SER A 237 11.80 21.73 -34.15
C SER A 237 13.11 22.32 -34.69
N ASN A 238 14.26 21.75 -34.33
CA ASN A 238 15.57 22.17 -34.84
C ASN A 238 15.82 21.67 -36.27
N LEU A 239 15.33 20.47 -36.61
CA LEU A 239 15.42 19.89 -37.96
C LEU A 239 14.53 20.61 -38.99
N LYS A 240 13.46 21.28 -38.56
CA LYS A 240 12.53 22.03 -39.42
C LYS A 240 12.96 23.47 -39.73
N ARG A 241 14.12 23.94 -39.25
CA ARG A 241 14.69 25.21 -39.73
C ARG A 241 15.45 24.91 -41.02
N PRO A 242 14.99 25.40 -42.20
CA PRO A 242 15.83 25.37 -43.39
C PRO A 242 17.12 26.10 -43.06
N ASP A 243 18.25 25.54 -43.45
CA ASP A 243 19.56 26.16 -43.37
C ASP A 243 19.59 27.34 -44.35
N MET A 244 18.94 28.44 -43.98
CA MET A 244 19.02 29.68 -44.73
C MET A 244 20.40 30.28 -44.48
N PRO A 245 21.21 30.51 -45.53
CA PRO A 245 22.46 31.21 -45.36
C PRO A 245 22.19 32.57 -44.70
N PRO A 246 23.08 33.04 -43.81
CA PRO A 246 22.91 34.34 -43.18
C PRO A 246 22.74 35.40 -44.28
N PRO A 247 21.78 36.35 -44.15
CA PRO A 247 21.59 37.38 -45.17
C PRO A 247 22.93 38.10 -45.38
N SER A 248 23.46 37.97 -46.61
CA SER A 248 24.69 38.62 -47.01
C SER A 248 24.48 40.13 -46.95
N ILE A 249 25.29 40.76 -46.10
CA ILE A 249 25.75 42.15 -46.25
C ILE A 249 24.60 43.16 -46.43
N ILE A 250 24.03 43.61 -45.32
CA ILE A 250 23.35 44.91 -45.29
C ILE A 250 24.43 45.98 -45.01
N PRO A 251 24.64 46.96 -45.90
CA PRO A 251 25.60 48.03 -45.66
C PRO A 251 25.24 48.82 -44.41
N ARG A 252 26.20 48.95 -43.49
CA ARG A 252 26.10 49.86 -42.35
C ARG A 252 26.01 51.30 -42.88
N LYS A 253 24.82 51.89 -42.87
CA LYS A 253 24.67 53.34 -42.92
C LYS A 253 24.53 53.87 -41.50
N ASN A 254 25.49 54.69 -41.12
CA ASN A 254 25.44 55.54 -39.94
C ASN A 254 24.22 56.46 -40.04
N SER A 255 23.26 56.33 -39.12
CA SER A 255 22.40 57.44 -38.74
C SER A 255 21.89 57.25 -37.31
N THR A 256 22.21 58.24 -36.51
CA THR A 256 21.64 58.64 -35.23
C THR A 256 20.13 58.41 -35.09
N GLU A 257 19.74 58.02 -33.87
CA GLU A 257 18.41 58.14 -33.23
C GLU A 257 17.16 57.55 -33.93
N THR A 258 16.54 56.57 -33.28
CA THR A 258 15.17 56.68 -32.70
C THR A 258 14.74 55.34 -32.11
N LYS A 259 14.55 55.31 -30.79
CA LYS A 259 13.92 54.19 -30.07
C LYS A 259 12.45 54.12 -30.51
N SER A 260 12.15 53.25 -31.47
CA SER A 260 10.80 53.05 -32.03
C SER A 260 9.80 52.71 -30.92
N LEU A 261 8.92 53.68 -30.64
CA LEU A 261 7.77 53.57 -29.74
C LEU A 261 6.84 52.40 -30.13
N LEU A 262 6.88 51.98 -31.40
CA LEU A 262 6.16 50.81 -31.90
C LEU A 262 6.57 49.50 -31.21
N LYS A 263 7.87 49.34 -30.92
CA LYS A 263 8.39 48.16 -30.24
C LYS A 263 7.93 48.11 -28.78
N LYS A 264 7.83 49.26 -28.11
CA LYS A 264 7.27 49.37 -26.75
C LYS A 264 5.74 49.18 -26.73
N ALA A 265 5.01 49.66 -27.73
CA ALA A 265 3.57 49.50 -27.83
C ALA A 265 3.15 48.03 -28.07
N LEU A 266 3.88 47.30 -28.91
CA LEU A 266 3.60 45.88 -29.19
C LEU A 266 3.87 44.97 -27.99
N LEU A 267 4.93 45.24 -27.22
CA LEU A 267 5.28 44.45 -26.03
C LEU A 267 4.31 44.65 -24.86
N LYS A 268 3.66 45.83 -24.77
CA LYS A 268 2.77 46.16 -23.64
C LYS A 268 1.37 45.54 -23.78
N ASN A 269 0.91 45.21 -24.99
CA ASN A 269 -0.40 44.58 -25.21
C ASN A 269 -0.41 43.06 -24.98
N ILE A 270 0.75 42.41 -24.92
CA ILE A 270 0.86 40.95 -24.71
C ILE A 270 0.80 40.57 -23.22
N GLN A 271 1.04 41.52 -22.31
CA GLN A 271 1.08 41.27 -20.85
C GLN A 271 -0.27 41.41 -20.12
N LEU A 272 -1.36 41.75 -20.81
CA LEU A 272 -2.67 42.01 -20.17
C LEU A 272 -3.69 40.85 -20.24
N LYS A 273 -3.33 39.68 -20.77
CA LYS A 273 -4.19 38.48 -20.74
C LYS A 273 -3.43 37.27 -20.20
N ASN A 274 -3.32 37.20 -18.87
CA ASN A 274 -3.44 35.97 -18.05
C ASN A 274 -2.94 36.23 -16.63
N PRO A 275 -3.82 36.59 -15.67
CA PRO A 275 -3.57 36.36 -14.27
C PRO A 275 -4.27 35.05 -13.89
N ASN A 276 -3.55 33.94 -13.98
CA ASN A 276 -3.63 32.81 -13.04
C ASN A 276 -2.88 31.61 -13.62
N ASN A 277 -1.91 31.16 -12.83
CA ASN A 277 -1.30 29.82 -12.74
C ASN A 277 0.21 29.96 -12.56
N ASN A 278 0.67 29.90 -11.32
CA ASN A 278 1.44 28.75 -10.84
C ASN A 278 2.22 29.07 -9.56
N LEU A 279 1.78 28.43 -8.47
CA LEU A 279 2.58 28.17 -7.28
C LEU A 279 3.64 27.08 -7.53
N ASP A 280 3.58 26.39 -8.68
CA ASP A 280 4.48 25.28 -9.05
C ASP A 280 5.86 25.71 -9.61
N GLU A 281 6.08 26.99 -9.94
CA GLU A 281 7.34 27.44 -10.55
C GLU A 281 8.45 27.73 -9.52
N LEU A 282 8.14 27.72 -8.21
CA LEU A 282 9.08 28.14 -7.16
C LEU A 282 10.06 27.04 -6.69
N MET A 283 9.81 25.77 -6.99
CA MET A 283 10.70 24.66 -6.54
C MET A 283 11.80 24.27 -7.54
N MET A 284 11.98 25.01 -8.65
CA MET A 284 12.92 24.65 -9.73
C MET A 284 14.12 25.60 -9.90
N ARG A 285 14.40 26.47 -8.91
CA ARG A 285 15.54 27.41 -8.97
C ARG A 285 16.57 27.17 -7.87
N SER A 286 17.30 26.06 -7.95
CA SER A 286 18.58 25.90 -7.26
C SER A 286 19.52 24.99 -8.06
N SER A 287 20.19 25.55 -9.07
CA SER A 287 21.61 25.31 -9.42
C SER A 287 21.95 25.80 -10.84
N ALA A 288 23.04 26.59 -10.91
CA ALA A 288 23.83 27.00 -12.08
C ALA A 288 23.18 27.95 -13.12
N ALA A 289 23.49 29.24 -12.96
CA ALA A 289 23.38 30.26 -13.99
C ALA A 289 24.61 30.28 -14.90
N THR A 290 24.43 30.10 -16.22
CA THR A 290 24.95 30.95 -17.32
C THR A 290 24.71 30.29 -18.68
N ASN A 291 23.68 30.74 -19.41
CA ASN A 291 23.82 31.31 -20.76
C ASN A 291 22.44 31.63 -21.33
N GLN A 292 22.25 32.92 -21.63
CA GLN A 292 21.09 33.47 -22.31
C GLN A 292 21.14 33.13 -23.81
N GLN A 293 20.33 32.18 -24.23
CA GLN A 293 19.75 32.17 -25.57
C GLN A 293 18.29 31.79 -25.41
N GLY A 294 17.38 32.52 -26.07
CA GLY A 294 15.94 32.31 -26.02
C GLY A 294 15.57 30.88 -26.46
N LYS A 295 15.54 29.96 -25.52
CA LYS A 295 15.07 28.59 -25.72
C LYS A 295 13.56 28.64 -25.75
N ASN A 296 12.98 28.41 -26.91
CA ASN A 296 11.58 28.02 -27.05
C ASN A 296 11.31 26.90 -26.04
N LYS A 297 10.65 27.22 -24.91
CA LYS A 297 10.25 26.21 -23.92
C LYS A 297 9.23 25.31 -24.60
N VAL A 298 9.65 24.12 -25.03
CA VAL A 298 8.75 23.12 -25.62
C VAL A 298 7.83 22.60 -24.53
N SER A 299 6.55 22.94 -24.63
CA SER A 299 5.49 22.45 -23.75
C SER A 299 4.74 21.27 -24.39
N LEU A 300 4.15 20.45 -23.53
CA LEU A 300 3.24 19.36 -23.94
C LEU A 300 1.81 19.83 -23.81
N SER A 301 0.97 19.50 -24.79
CA SER A 301 -0.47 19.73 -24.73
C SER A 301 -1.12 18.81 -23.70
N LYS A 302 -2.38 19.11 -23.33
CA LYS A 302 -3.14 18.27 -22.39
C LYS A 302 -3.41 16.89 -22.98
N GLU A 303 -3.70 16.84 -24.27
CA GLU A 303 -3.95 15.63 -25.05
C GLU A 303 -2.69 14.77 -25.13
N GLU A 304 -1.53 15.37 -25.45
CA GLU A 304 -0.24 14.66 -25.47
C GLU A 304 0.06 14.02 -24.11
N LYS A 305 -0.16 14.77 -23.01
CA LYS A 305 0.00 14.24 -21.65
C LYS A 305 -0.99 13.10 -21.35
N ALA A 306 -2.26 13.25 -21.72
CA ALA A 306 -3.26 12.21 -21.50
C ALA A 306 -2.89 10.91 -22.23
N THR A 307 -2.45 11.00 -23.49
CA THR A 307 -1.99 9.83 -24.26
C THR A 307 -0.77 9.16 -23.62
N ILE A 308 0.24 9.95 -23.20
CA ILE A 308 1.43 9.40 -22.53
C ILE A 308 1.03 8.71 -21.22
N TRP A 309 0.14 9.31 -20.44
CA TRP A 309 -0.34 8.74 -19.18
C TRP A 309 -1.04 7.39 -19.41
N SER A 310 -2.01 7.33 -20.32
CA SER A 310 -2.71 6.07 -20.66
C SER A 310 -1.76 4.98 -21.16
N GLN A 311 -0.75 5.35 -21.96
CA GLN A 311 0.28 4.41 -22.41
C GLN A 311 1.13 3.86 -21.24
N CYS A 312 1.51 4.72 -20.28
CA CYS A 312 2.26 4.29 -19.10
C CYS A 312 1.44 3.32 -18.27
N GLN A 313 0.16 3.63 -18.00
CA GLN A 313 -0.74 2.73 -17.28
C GLN A 313 -0.87 1.38 -17.98
N ALA A 314 -1.23 1.38 -19.27
CA ALA A 314 -1.38 0.14 -20.04
C ALA A 314 -0.11 -0.72 -20.01
N GLN A 315 1.07 -0.09 -20.16
CA GLN A 315 2.34 -0.80 -20.11
C GLN A 315 2.63 -1.43 -18.74
N VAL A 316 2.33 -0.72 -17.64
CA VAL A 316 2.53 -1.24 -16.28
C VAL A 316 1.59 -2.42 -16.02
N TYR A 317 0.30 -2.28 -16.31
CA TYR A 317 -0.68 -3.37 -16.13
C TYR A 317 -0.34 -4.60 -16.98
N GLN A 318 0.04 -4.40 -18.25
CA GLN A 318 0.47 -5.48 -19.13
C GLN A 318 1.71 -6.21 -18.58
N ARG A 319 2.72 -5.47 -18.11
CA ARG A 319 3.95 -6.05 -17.54
C ARG A 319 3.65 -6.90 -16.29
N LEU A 320 2.65 -6.50 -15.51
CA LEU A 320 2.23 -7.20 -14.31
C LEU A 320 1.27 -8.36 -14.55
N GLY A 321 0.84 -8.59 -15.80
CA GLY A 321 -0.16 -9.59 -16.16
C GLY A 321 -1.52 -9.32 -15.52
N LEU A 322 -1.88 -8.04 -15.35
CA LEU A 322 -3.14 -7.61 -14.76
C LEU A 322 -4.12 -7.20 -15.86
N ASP A 323 -5.35 -7.70 -15.79
CA ASP A 323 -6.41 -7.34 -16.73
C ASP A 323 -7.01 -5.97 -16.38
N TRP A 324 -6.41 -4.89 -16.90
CA TRP A 324 -6.93 -3.52 -16.73
C TRP A 324 -7.60 -3.01 -18.00
N GLN A 325 -8.74 -2.32 -17.83
CA GLN A 325 -9.45 -1.61 -18.88
C GLN A 325 -9.54 -0.13 -18.50
N PRO A 326 -9.28 0.82 -19.42
CA PRO A 326 -9.44 2.24 -19.15
C PRO A 326 -10.90 2.57 -18.85
N ASP A 327 -11.13 3.37 -17.81
CA ASP A 327 -12.47 3.89 -17.53
C ASP A 327 -12.97 4.66 -18.76
N SER A 328 -14.09 4.22 -19.32
CA SER A 328 -14.71 4.88 -20.46
C SER A 328 -15.11 6.29 -20.04
N VAL A 329 -14.39 7.28 -20.58
CA VAL A 329 -14.71 8.71 -20.41
C VAL A 329 -16.14 8.91 -20.91
N SER A 330 -17.08 9.15 -20.00
CA SER A 330 -18.47 9.47 -20.33
C SER A 330 -18.63 10.95 -20.64
#